data_AF-A0A9Q3ZE60-F1
#
_entry.id   AF-A0A9Q3ZE60-F1
#
_cell.length_a   1.000
_cell.length_b   1.000
_cell.length_c   1.000
_cell.angle_alpha   90.00
_cell.angle_beta   90.00
_cell.angle_gamma   90.00
#
_symmetry.space_group_name_H-M   'P 1'
#
loop_
_entity.id
_entity.type
_entity.pdbx_description
1 polymer ?
#
loop_
_entity_poly.entity_id
_entity_poly.type
_entity_poly.pdbx_seq_one_letter_code
_entity_poly.pdbx_strand_id
1 'polypeptide(L)'
;MPRPFFITMPVLLFGLITGAHALEQEDFRACLGELEQKAIEDGIDPELARQRIPALTLQTKVVELDRKQPEFTSSFADYYGRRVTSQRIKQGRELRRQHADLLAKVEAEYGVPTAYLLAFWGLETNYGGFYGNTPVLDALATLACEGRRGAFFTAELMNALRIVEEGAIAVPQMEGSWAGAMGHVQFMPSTFLRYAVDGDGDGRRDLWHSLPDALSSAANFLNALGWRTGERWGREVSLPDQFDYGLAGLGESWPLSYWRERNVRLPNGQPLPEAPMNASLLVPSGAHGPAFLVYENFRVIMGWNRSEAYALAVGRLADRINGAGELSRAPVPAPRLHRDQVKALQARLNADGFKAGSEDGLLGPGTRAALGRFQQQQGLPADGFPDEASLKALGILKEEAEAKPGESPRPQQAPR
;
A
#
# COMPACT_ATOMS: atom_id res chain seq x y z
N MET A 1 -6.05 -29.15 75.09
CA MET A 1 -6.42 -27.82 75.62
C MET A 1 -6.02 -26.75 74.62
N PRO A 2 -6.80 -25.67 74.47
CA PRO A 2 -7.15 -25.05 73.17
C PRO A 2 -6.38 -23.77 72.85
N ARG A 3 -6.31 -23.39 71.55
CA ARG A 3 -6.30 -22.01 70.97
C ARG A 3 -5.76 -22.01 69.51
N PRO A 4 -6.04 -20.99 68.67
CA PRO A 4 -7.31 -20.77 67.97
C PRO A 4 -7.12 -20.62 66.44
N PHE A 5 -8.22 -20.68 65.69
CA PHE A 5 -8.27 -20.34 64.26
C PHE A 5 -8.06 -18.83 64.04
N PHE A 6 -7.13 -18.46 63.15
CA PHE A 6 -7.07 -17.14 62.53
C PHE A 6 -7.42 -17.28 61.05
N ILE A 7 -8.49 -16.59 60.65
CA ILE A 7 -8.96 -16.45 59.28
C ILE A 7 -8.10 -15.35 58.62
N THR A 8 -7.22 -15.73 57.70
CA THR A 8 -6.52 -14.78 56.81
C THR A 8 -7.42 -14.45 55.63
N MET A 9 -7.87 -13.20 55.57
CA MET A 9 -8.62 -12.63 54.45
C MET A 9 -7.65 -12.35 53.28
N PRO A 10 -7.94 -12.80 52.04
CA PRO A 10 -7.09 -12.45 50.90
C PRO A 10 -7.38 -10.99 50.48
N VAL A 11 -6.34 -10.16 50.49
CA VAL A 11 -6.34 -8.82 49.89
C VAL A 11 -6.42 -8.98 48.38
N LEU A 12 -7.56 -8.61 47.80
CA LEU A 12 -7.71 -8.45 46.35
C LEU A 12 -6.91 -7.23 45.91
N LEU A 13 -5.75 -7.47 45.30
CA LEU A 13 -5.01 -6.46 44.56
C LEU A 13 -5.80 -6.16 43.28
N PHE A 14 -6.55 -5.06 43.28
CA PHE A 14 -7.17 -4.52 42.07
C PHE A 14 -6.04 -3.97 41.18
N GLY A 15 -5.64 -4.76 40.18
CA GLY A 15 -4.80 -4.27 39.10
C GLY A 15 -5.59 -3.23 38.31
N LEU A 16 -5.21 -1.96 38.43
CA LEU A 16 -5.67 -0.89 37.55
C LEU A 16 -5.18 -1.22 36.13
N ILE A 17 -6.12 -1.66 35.30
CA ILE A 17 -5.97 -1.65 33.85
C ILE A 17 -5.98 -0.18 33.46
N THR A 18 -4.80 0.41 33.22
CA THR A 18 -4.68 1.71 32.57
C THR A 18 -5.16 1.55 31.13
N GLY A 19 -6.42 1.87 30.88
CA GLY A 19 -6.91 2.08 29.52
C GLY A 19 -6.08 3.20 28.89
N ALA A 20 -5.65 3.02 27.65
CA ALA A 20 -5.00 4.10 26.90
C ALA A 20 -6.02 5.24 26.75
N HIS A 21 -5.90 6.27 27.57
CA HIS A 21 -6.71 7.48 27.45
C HIS A 21 -6.38 8.15 26.11
N ALA A 22 -7.39 8.63 25.40
CA ALA A 22 -7.16 9.53 24.28
C ALA A 22 -6.56 10.84 24.82
N LEU A 23 -5.53 11.38 24.17
CA LEU A 23 -4.93 12.65 24.55
C LEU A 23 -6.03 13.69 24.74
N GLU A 24 -6.08 14.26 25.93
CA GLU A 24 -6.93 15.41 26.18
C GLU A 24 -6.29 16.64 25.52
N GLN A 25 -7.10 17.68 25.29
CA GLN A 25 -6.62 18.88 24.60
C GLN A 25 -5.48 19.59 25.33
N GLU A 26 -5.36 19.40 26.65
CA GLU A 26 -4.26 19.93 27.46
C GLU A 26 -2.94 19.17 27.20
N ASP A 27 -2.99 17.84 27.14
CA ASP A 27 -1.82 17.00 26.81
C ASP A 27 -1.29 17.32 25.41
N PHE A 28 -2.18 17.62 24.47
CA PHE A 28 -1.80 17.94 23.10
C PHE A 28 -1.04 19.27 23.05
N ARG A 29 -1.50 20.28 23.81
CA ARG A 29 -0.80 21.55 23.94
C ARG A 29 0.58 21.40 24.58
N ALA A 30 0.72 20.52 25.58
CA ALA A 30 2.03 20.24 26.17
C ALA A 30 2.98 19.62 25.14
N CYS A 31 2.51 18.62 24.38
CA CYS A 31 3.28 18.03 23.28
C CYS A 31 3.66 19.05 22.20
N LEU A 32 2.75 19.97 21.82
CA LEU A 32 3.07 21.06 20.89
C LEU A 32 4.22 21.95 21.40
N GLY A 33 4.31 22.18 22.71
CA GLY A 33 5.43 22.90 23.31
C GLY A 33 6.77 22.18 23.13
N GLU A 34 6.79 20.85 23.27
CA GLU A 34 7.97 20.03 22.99
C GLU A 34 8.34 20.04 21.49
N LEU A 35 7.34 19.94 20.62
CA LEU A 35 7.52 20.01 19.16
C LEU A 35 8.05 21.38 18.72
N GLU A 36 7.62 22.47 19.36
CA GLU A 36 8.13 23.82 19.09
C GLU A 36 9.61 23.94 19.44
N GLN A 37 10.00 23.49 20.64
CA GLN A 37 11.41 23.48 21.04
C GLN A 37 12.24 22.64 20.07
N LYS A 38 11.73 21.45 19.71
CA LYS A 38 12.39 20.56 18.76
C LYS A 38 12.55 21.20 17.37
N ALA A 39 11.55 21.93 16.88
CA ALA A 39 11.63 22.63 15.60
C ALA A 39 12.76 23.66 15.60
N ILE A 40 12.86 24.46 16.66
CA ILE A 40 13.92 25.46 16.83
C ILE A 40 15.30 24.77 16.90
N GLU A 41 15.42 23.67 17.65
CA GLU A 41 16.66 22.87 17.73
C GLU A 41 17.07 22.26 16.39
N ASP A 42 16.09 21.87 15.56
CA ASP A 42 16.29 21.31 14.21
C ASP A 42 16.50 22.38 13.13
N GLY A 43 16.64 23.65 13.54
CA GLY A 43 17.00 24.78 12.69
C GLY A 43 15.84 25.39 11.89
N ILE A 44 14.59 25.11 12.26
CA ILE A 44 13.42 25.83 11.71
C ILE A 44 13.43 27.26 12.25
N ASP A 45 13.07 28.23 11.41
CA ASP A 45 12.93 29.63 11.79
C ASP A 45 12.09 29.77 13.09
N PRO A 46 12.66 30.39 14.16
CA PRO A 46 11.98 30.45 15.44
C PRO A 46 10.67 31.24 15.42
N GLU A 47 10.52 32.22 14.53
CA GLU A 47 9.27 32.98 14.40
C GLU A 47 8.19 32.10 13.76
N LEU A 48 8.54 31.37 12.70
CA LEU A 48 7.64 30.38 12.09
C LEU A 48 7.21 29.32 13.11
N ALA A 49 8.14 28.74 13.86
CA ALA A 49 7.84 27.71 14.86
C ALA A 49 6.86 28.22 15.93
N ARG A 50 7.17 29.37 16.55
CA ARG A 50 6.35 30.01 17.60
C ARG A 50 4.99 30.46 17.10
N GLN A 51 4.90 30.87 15.83
CA GLN A 51 3.63 31.29 15.24
C GLN A 51 2.74 30.10 14.87
N ARG A 52 3.33 29.02 14.33
CA ARG A 52 2.57 27.94 13.70
C ARG A 52 2.26 26.79 14.63
N ILE A 53 3.23 26.30 15.39
CA ILE A 53 3.07 25.06 16.17
C ILE A 53 2.00 25.21 17.26
N PRO A 54 1.96 26.29 18.05
CA PRO A 54 0.90 26.48 19.05
C PRO A 54 -0.51 26.61 18.48
N ALA A 55 -0.63 26.94 17.18
CA ALA A 55 -1.91 27.10 16.49
C ALA A 55 -2.42 25.80 15.85
N LEU A 56 -1.62 24.72 15.85
CA LEU A 56 -2.03 23.43 15.28
C LEU A 56 -3.15 22.80 16.11
N THR A 57 -4.07 22.11 15.44
CA THR A 57 -5.24 21.52 16.10
C THR A 57 -5.22 19.99 16.09
N LEU A 58 -5.70 19.39 17.18
CA LEU A 58 -5.80 17.94 17.30
C LEU A 58 -6.87 17.41 16.33
N GLN A 59 -6.48 16.53 15.43
CA GLN A 59 -7.36 15.96 14.42
C GLN A 59 -7.90 14.60 14.89
N THR A 60 -9.06 14.58 15.56
CA THR A 60 -9.66 13.33 16.11
C THR A 60 -9.84 12.24 15.05
N LYS A 61 -10.27 12.62 13.85
CA LYS A 61 -10.41 11.70 12.71
C LYS A 61 -9.08 11.09 12.27
N VAL A 62 -7.96 11.80 12.40
CA VAL A 62 -6.62 11.28 12.11
C VAL A 62 -6.25 10.21 13.14
N VAL A 63 -6.54 10.42 14.42
CA VAL A 63 -6.33 9.43 15.49
C VAL A 63 -7.17 8.16 15.23
N GLU A 64 -8.45 8.33 14.89
CA GLU A 64 -9.32 7.21 14.51
C GLU A 64 -8.76 6.42 13.33
N LEU A 65 -8.28 7.10 12.29
CA LEU A 65 -7.72 6.47 11.09
C LEU A 65 -6.38 5.77 11.33
N ASP A 66 -5.49 6.32 12.16
CA ASP A 66 -4.27 5.59 12.55
C ASP A 66 -4.62 4.33 13.34
N ARG A 67 -5.53 4.43 14.31
CA ARG A 67 -5.94 3.28 15.13
C ARG A 67 -6.73 2.25 14.34
N LYS A 68 -7.41 2.66 13.26
CA LYS A 68 -8.21 1.78 12.41
C LYS A 68 -7.35 0.72 11.73
N GLN A 69 -7.54 -0.52 12.12
CA GLN A 69 -7.12 -1.67 11.33
C GLN A 69 -8.28 -2.12 10.46
N PRO A 70 -8.09 -2.37 9.16
CA PRO A 70 -9.13 -2.97 8.34
C PRO A 70 -9.62 -4.28 8.97
N GLU A 71 -10.93 -4.44 9.10
CA GLU A 71 -11.52 -5.66 9.67
C GLU A 71 -11.18 -6.91 8.87
N PHE A 72 -10.99 -6.75 7.55
CA PHE A 72 -10.69 -7.82 6.60
C PHE A 72 -9.49 -7.48 5.73
N THR A 73 -8.75 -8.51 5.32
CA THR A 73 -7.74 -8.41 4.27
C THR A 73 -8.37 -8.14 2.90
N SER A 74 -7.68 -7.36 2.07
CA SER A 74 -8.04 -7.16 0.67
C SER A 74 -7.28 -8.15 -0.20
N SER A 75 -7.99 -8.91 -1.03
CA SER A 75 -7.37 -9.71 -2.09
C SER A 75 -6.81 -8.83 -3.21
N PHE A 76 -5.95 -9.38 -4.07
CA PHE A 76 -5.52 -8.67 -5.28
C PHE A 76 -6.70 -8.37 -6.21
N ALA A 77 -7.66 -9.28 -6.34
CA ALA A 77 -8.85 -9.05 -7.16
C ALA A 77 -9.68 -7.85 -6.68
N ASP A 78 -9.94 -7.77 -5.37
CA ASP A 78 -10.62 -6.62 -4.75
C ASP A 78 -9.83 -5.32 -4.98
N TYR A 79 -8.51 -5.35 -4.80
CA TYR A 79 -7.65 -4.19 -4.96
C TYR A 79 -7.60 -3.71 -6.42
N TYR A 80 -7.30 -4.61 -7.34
CA TYR A 80 -7.20 -4.36 -8.78
C TYR A 80 -8.52 -3.85 -9.34
N GLY A 81 -9.65 -4.49 -9.02
CA GLY A 81 -10.97 -4.10 -9.51
C GLY A 81 -11.39 -2.69 -9.11
N ARG A 82 -10.95 -2.21 -7.94
CA ARG A 82 -11.23 -0.82 -7.47
C ARG A 82 -10.28 0.21 -8.08
N ARG A 83 -9.06 -0.19 -8.42
CA ARG A 83 -7.98 0.74 -8.84
C ARG A 83 -7.78 0.79 -10.35
N VAL A 84 -8.07 -0.26 -11.10
CA VAL A 84 -7.91 -0.31 -12.57
C VAL A 84 -9.29 -0.36 -13.24
N THR A 85 -10.02 0.76 -13.19
CA THR A 85 -11.40 0.87 -13.69
C THR A 85 -11.46 1.50 -15.09
N SER A 86 -12.50 1.19 -15.86
CA SER A 86 -12.74 1.79 -17.18
C SER A 86 -12.84 3.32 -17.12
N GLN A 87 -13.42 3.87 -16.05
CA GLN A 87 -13.49 5.32 -15.82
C GLN A 87 -12.09 5.91 -15.68
N ARG A 88 -11.25 5.33 -14.81
CA ARG A 88 -9.89 5.83 -14.58
C ARG A 88 -9.03 5.70 -15.83
N ILE A 89 -9.17 4.62 -16.60
CA ILE A 89 -8.49 4.43 -17.89
C ILE A 89 -8.91 5.51 -18.90
N LYS A 90 -10.22 5.74 -19.04
CA LYS A 90 -10.75 6.76 -19.97
C LYS A 90 -10.25 8.16 -19.60
N GLN A 91 -10.30 8.51 -18.32
CA GLN A 91 -9.81 9.80 -17.83
C GLN A 91 -8.31 9.96 -18.05
N GLY A 92 -7.51 8.93 -17.77
CA GLY A 92 -6.06 8.97 -18.02
C GLY A 92 -5.70 9.17 -19.50
N ARG A 93 -6.46 8.56 -20.42
CA ARG A 93 -6.31 8.78 -21.86
C ARG A 93 -6.70 10.20 -22.28
N GLU A 94 -7.72 10.78 -21.66
CA GLU A 94 -8.10 12.17 -21.91
C GLU A 94 -7.00 13.12 -21.45
N LEU A 95 -6.55 12.97 -20.21
CA LEU A 95 -5.49 13.80 -19.63
C LEU A 95 -4.17 13.66 -20.38
N ARG A 96 -3.86 12.48 -20.94
CA ARG A 96 -2.72 12.29 -21.84
C ARG A 96 -2.78 13.22 -23.06
N ARG A 97 -3.96 13.40 -23.64
CA ARG A 97 -4.17 14.30 -24.79
C ARG A 97 -4.15 15.75 -24.36
N GLN A 98 -4.82 16.07 -23.26
CA GLN A 98 -4.93 17.43 -22.74
C GLN A 98 -3.56 18.00 -22.34
N HIS A 99 -2.68 17.19 -21.74
CA HIS A 99 -1.38 17.61 -21.23
C HIS A 99 -0.21 17.06 -22.06
N ALA A 100 -0.42 16.80 -23.36
CA ALA A 100 0.55 16.11 -24.21
C ALA A 100 1.93 16.78 -24.21
N ASP A 101 1.98 18.11 -24.29
CA ASP A 101 3.24 18.87 -24.34
C ASP A 101 4.02 18.79 -23.04
N LEU A 102 3.35 18.99 -21.89
CA LEU A 102 3.95 18.84 -20.57
C LEU A 102 4.49 17.42 -20.37
N LEU A 103 3.64 16.43 -20.65
CA LEU A 103 3.97 15.02 -20.52
C LEU A 103 5.16 14.63 -21.41
N ALA A 104 5.24 15.15 -22.64
CA ALA A 104 6.37 14.92 -23.54
C ALA A 104 7.66 15.57 -23.01
N LYS A 105 7.60 16.80 -22.48
CA LYS A 105 8.74 17.47 -21.84
C LYS A 105 9.28 16.63 -20.68
N VAL A 106 8.40 16.21 -19.77
CA VAL A 106 8.76 15.41 -18.59
C VAL A 106 9.32 14.04 -18.99
N GLU A 107 8.72 13.36 -19.97
CA GLU A 107 9.24 12.07 -20.45
C GLU A 107 10.63 12.22 -21.10
N ALA A 108 10.86 13.30 -21.86
CA ALA A 108 12.16 13.56 -22.47
C ALA A 108 13.25 13.87 -21.43
N GLU A 109 12.90 14.57 -20.35
CA GLU A 109 13.84 14.97 -19.30
C GLU A 109 14.22 13.81 -18.37
N TYR A 110 13.23 13.04 -17.91
CA TYR A 110 13.42 12.02 -16.88
C TYR A 110 13.44 10.58 -17.41
N GLY A 111 13.05 10.37 -18.66
CA GLY A 111 13.03 9.05 -19.30
C GLY A 111 11.96 8.09 -18.75
N VAL A 112 10.98 8.62 -18.00
CA VAL A 112 9.83 7.88 -17.46
C VAL A 112 8.65 8.03 -18.43
N PRO A 113 8.14 6.93 -19.01
CA PRO A 113 7.05 7.04 -19.97
C PRO A 113 5.77 7.62 -19.36
N THR A 114 5.13 8.50 -20.12
CA THR A 114 3.94 9.27 -19.72
C THR A 114 2.79 8.42 -19.16
N ALA A 115 2.61 7.21 -19.68
CA ALA A 115 1.58 6.28 -19.19
C ALA A 115 1.78 5.88 -17.72
N TYR A 116 3.02 5.81 -17.23
CA TYR A 116 3.29 5.52 -15.82
C TYR A 116 3.01 6.72 -14.93
N LEU A 117 3.42 7.93 -15.35
CA LEU A 117 3.10 9.17 -14.60
C LEU A 117 1.60 9.35 -14.43
N LEU A 118 0.83 9.12 -15.51
CA LEU A 118 -0.63 9.12 -15.46
C LEU A 118 -1.17 8.00 -14.54
N ALA A 119 -0.57 6.82 -14.56
CA ALA A 119 -1.01 5.74 -13.69
C ALA A 119 -0.79 6.06 -12.21
N PHE A 120 0.36 6.62 -11.82
CA PHE A 120 0.61 7.12 -10.47
C PHE A 120 -0.40 8.21 -10.11
N TRP A 121 -0.54 9.25 -10.93
CA TRP A 121 -1.48 10.35 -10.67
C TRP A 121 -2.94 9.88 -10.50
N GLY A 122 -3.35 8.90 -11.32
CA GLY A 122 -4.68 8.29 -11.24
C GLY A 122 -4.89 7.43 -9.99
N LEU A 123 -3.85 6.73 -9.51
CA LEU A 123 -3.94 5.87 -8.32
C LEU A 123 -3.83 6.65 -7.01
N GLU A 124 -2.98 7.69 -6.98
CA GLU A 124 -2.76 8.50 -5.79
C GLU A 124 -3.94 9.41 -5.48
N THR A 125 -4.41 10.18 -6.47
CA THR A 125 -5.33 11.30 -6.22
C THR A 125 -6.51 11.36 -7.18
N ASN A 126 -6.71 10.29 -7.97
CA ASN A 126 -7.67 10.27 -9.06
C ASN A 126 -7.48 11.47 -10.00
N TYR A 127 -6.22 11.70 -10.39
CA TYR A 127 -5.78 12.80 -11.24
C TYR A 127 -6.04 14.19 -10.63
N GLY A 128 -5.77 14.34 -9.33
CA GLY A 128 -6.03 15.59 -8.61
C GLY A 128 -7.48 15.84 -8.23
N GLY A 129 -8.40 14.93 -8.55
CA GLY A 129 -9.80 15.07 -8.14
C GLY A 129 -9.99 15.05 -6.62
N PHE A 130 -9.12 14.34 -5.89
CA PHE A 130 -9.07 14.38 -4.43
C PHE A 130 -7.71 13.87 -3.92
N TYR A 131 -6.90 14.75 -3.34
CA TYR A 131 -5.65 14.41 -2.65
C TYR A 131 -5.77 14.42 -1.12
N GLY A 132 -7.01 14.55 -0.61
CA GLY A 132 -7.30 14.78 0.79
C GLY A 132 -7.64 16.25 1.07
N ASN A 133 -8.19 16.50 2.25
CA ASN A 133 -8.62 17.81 2.73
C ASN A 133 -8.21 18.02 4.19
N THR A 134 -7.20 17.27 4.65
CA THR A 134 -6.68 17.40 6.01
C THR A 134 -5.49 18.38 5.97
N PRO A 135 -5.45 19.40 6.86
CA PRO A 135 -4.27 20.25 6.99
C PRO A 135 -3.06 19.40 7.40
N VAL A 136 -2.00 19.43 6.59
CA VAL A 136 -0.88 18.49 6.74
C VAL A 136 -0.14 18.69 8.07
N LEU A 137 0.07 19.95 8.48
CA LEU A 137 0.75 20.24 9.76
C LEU A 137 -0.05 19.72 10.95
N ASP A 138 -1.37 19.91 10.96
CA ASP A 138 -2.26 19.41 12.02
C ASP A 138 -2.26 17.88 12.08
N ALA A 139 -2.31 17.22 10.91
CA ALA A 139 -2.27 15.76 10.81
C ALA A 139 -0.96 15.19 11.36
N LEU A 140 0.18 15.77 10.95
CA LEU A 140 1.50 15.32 11.36
C LEU A 140 1.74 15.59 12.85
N ALA A 141 1.34 16.76 13.38
CA ALA A 141 1.42 17.03 14.82
C ALA A 141 0.54 16.10 15.64
N THR A 142 -0.70 15.84 15.18
CA THR A 142 -1.58 14.84 15.79
C THR A 142 -0.90 13.48 15.84
N LEU A 143 -0.32 13.00 14.75
CA LEU A 143 0.35 11.70 14.69
C LEU A 143 1.70 11.67 15.41
N ALA A 144 2.36 12.81 15.59
CA ALA A 144 3.57 12.94 16.39
C ALA A 144 3.26 12.74 17.88
N CYS A 145 2.19 13.36 18.37
CA CYS A 145 1.79 13.33 19.79
C CYS A 145 1.01 12.06 20.17
N GLU A 146 0.06 11.63 19.33
CA GLU A 146 -0.88 10.52 19.63
C GLU A 146 -0.58 9.23 18.85
N GLY A 147 0.18 9.33 17.76
CA GLY A 147 0.32 8.24 16.81
C GLY A 147 1.29 7.17 17.27
N ARG A 148 1.07 5.93 16.82
CA ARG A 148 1.93 4.78 17.14
C ARG A 148 3.38 4.91 16.62
N ARG A 149 3.63 5.89 15.75
CA ARG A 149 4.92 6.16 15.09
C ARG A 149 5.38 7.60 15.34
N GLY A 150 5.17 8.12 16.55
CA GLY A 150 5.42 9.52 16.92
C GLY A 150 6.76 10.09 16.42
N ALA A 151 7.86 9.35 16.57
CA ALA A 151 9.18 9.79 16.09
C ALA A 151 9.25 10.00 14.56
N PHE A 152 8.60 9.12 13.77
CA PHE A 152 8.55 9.27 12.31
C PHE A 152 7.74 10.52 11.93
N PHE A 153 6.57 10.71 12.55
CA PHE A 153 5.70 11.85 12.23
C PHE A 153 6.24 13.17 12.77
N THR A 154 7.01 13.17 13.86
CA THR A 154 7.80 14.32 14.30
C THR A 154 8.78 14.74 13.22
N ALA A 155 9.54 13.80 12.66
CA ALA A 155 10.48 14.11 11.58
C ALA A 155 9.78 14.64 10.32
N GLU A 156 8.63 14.06 9.94
CA GLU A 156 7.84 14.56 8.81
C GLU A 156 7.22 15.95 9.09
N LEU A 157 6.82 16.26 10.33
CA LEU A 157 6.36 17.60 10.72
C LEU A 157 7.49 18.63 10.54
N MET A 158 8.70 18.32 11.00
CA MET A 158 9.84 19.23 10.81
C MET A 158 10.14 19.46 9.33
N ASN A 159 10.06 18.41 8.51
CA ASN A 159 10.20 18.54 7.07
C ASN A 159 9.07 19.37 6.45
N ALA A 160 7.83 19.24 6.92
CA ALA A 160 6.71 20.04 6.44
C ALA A 160 6.90 21.53 6.78
N LEU A 161 7.44 21.86 7.95
CA LEU A 161 7.78 23.23 8.33
C LEU A 161 8.88 23.81 7.43
N ARG A 162 9.89 23.02 7.04
CA ARG A 162 10.92 23.45 6.06
C ARG A 162 10.31 23.78 4.69
N ILE A 163 9.31 23.02 4.26
CA ILE A 163 8.59 23.28 2.99
C ILE A 163 7.85 24.63 3.04
N VAL A 164 7.25 24.95 4.20
CA VAL A 164 6.60 26.24 4.42
C VAL A 164 7.63 27.38 4.48
N GLU A 165 8.76 27.15 5.15
CA GLU A 165 9.86 28.10 5.28
C GLU A 165 10.49 28.48 3.93
N GLU A 166 10.71 27.52 3.03
CA GLU A 166 11.20 27.80 1.68
C GLU A 166 10.15 28.46 0.75
N GLY A 167 8.92 28.63 1.23
CA GLY A 167 7.86 29.33 0.51
C GLY A 167 7.20 28.53 -0.61
N ALA A 168 7.35 27.21 -0.63
CA ALA A 168 6.77 26.35 -1.66
C ALA A 168 5.24 26.37 -1.67
N ILE A 169 4.61 26.51 -0.50
CA ILE A 169 3.14 26.55 -0.35
C ILE A 169 2.73 27.36 0.89
N ALA A 170 1.59 28.03 0.82
CA ALA A 170 1.02 28.69 2.00
C ALA A 170 0.39 27.65 2.93
N VAL A 171 0.56 27.82 4.25
CA VAL A 171 0.06 26.88 5.28
C VAL A 171 -1.41 26.46 5.08
N PRO A 172 -2.38 27.38 4.85
CA PRO A 172 -3.78 26.99 4.68
C PRO A 172 -4.05 26.13 3.44
N GLN A 173 -3.13 26.11 2.48
CA GLN A 173 -3.24 25.35 1.23
C GLN A 173 -2.46 24.03 1.28
N MET A 174 -1.67 23.79 2.33
CA MET A 174 -0.88 22.57 2.51
C MET A 174 -1.80 21.42 2.97
N GLU A 175 -2.62 20.93 2.05
CA GLU A 175 -3.60 19.87 2.29
C GLU A 175 -3.08 18.50 1.84
N GLY A 176 -3.59 17.44 2.45
CA GLY A 176 -3.20 16.10 2.09
C GLY A 176 -4.07 15.03 2.73
N SER A 177 -3.57 13.80 2.65
CA SER A 177 -4.14 12.67 3.37
C SER A 177 -4.01 12.83 4.88
N TRP A 178 -4.81 12.05 5.60
CA TRP A 178 -4.76 11.98 7.06
C TRP A 178 -3.38 11.60 7.62
N ALA A 179 -2.51 10.98 6.81
CA ALA A 179 -1.17 10.54 7.19
C ALA A 179 -0.07 11.54 6.78
N GLY A 180 -0.44 12.71 6.23
CA GLY A 180 0.51 13.76 5.82
C GLY A 180 1.09 13.59 4.42
N ALA A 181 0.57 12.67 3.59
CA ALA A 181 0.93 12.59 2.18
C ALA A 181 0.24 13.71 1.38
N MET A 182 1.00 14.42 0.54
CA MET A 182 0.65 15.78 0.09
C MET A 182 0.38 15.87 -1.41
N GLY A 183 -0.59 16.72 -1.77
CA GLY A 183 -0.82 17.18 -3.15
C GLY A 183 -1.09 16.06 -4.15
N HIS A 184 -0.89 16.38 -5.43
CA HIS A 184 -1.22 15.51 -6.57
C HIS A 184 -0.53 14.13 -6.55
N VAL A 185 0.66 14.07 -5.95
CA VAL A 185 1.54 12.88 -5.98
C VAL A 185 1.65 12.18 -4.63
N GLN A 186 0.94 12.67 -3.60
CA GLN A 186 0.95 12.08 -2.26
C GLN A 186 2.37 11.87 -1.70
N PHE A 187 3.25 12.85 -1.92
CA PHE A 187 4.58 12.82 -1.30
C PHE A 187 4.48 13.08 0.19
N MET A 188 5.24 12.31 0.98
CA MET A 188 5.55 12.72 2.34
C MET A 188 6.48 13.95 2.30
N PRO A 189 6.47 14.83 3.31
CA PRO A 189 7.36 15.99 3.38
C PRO A 189 8.84 15.67 3.14
N SER A 190 9.34 14.55 3.68
CA SER A 190 10.73 14.13 3.45
C SER A 190 11.02 13.69 2.01
N THR A 191 10.01 13.19 1.29
CA THR A 191 10.10 12.89 -0.15
C THR A 191 10.07 14.18 -0.96
N PHE A 192 9.20 15.12 -0.60
CA PHE A 192 9.15 16.44 -1.20
C PHE A 192 10.52 17.13 -1.15
N LEU A 193 11.12 17.27 0.03
CA LEU A 193 12.38 18.02 0.16
C LEU A 193 13.50 17.41 -0.68
N ARG A 194 13.48 16.09 -0.88
CA ARG A 194 14.50 15.36 -1.65
C ARG A 194 14.28 15.37 -3.15
N TYR A 195 13.02 15.35 -3.61
CA TYR A 195 12.71 15.03 -5.01
C TYR A 195 11.75 16.00 -5.68
N ALA A 196 11.11 16.91 -4.96
CA ALA A 196 10.28 17.93 -5.58
C ALA A 196 11.16 18.85 -6.43
N VAL A 197 10.66 19.19 -7.63
CA VAL A 197 11.31 20.07 -8.59
C VAL A 197 10.32 21.14 -9.05
N ASP A 198 10.86 22.32 -9.35
CA ASP A 198 10.18 23.43 -10.01
C ASP A 198 10.14 23.12 -11.51
N GLY A 199 9.00 22.62 -11.99
CA GLY A 199 8.84 22.11 -13.35
C GLY A 199 8.46 23.18 -14.38
N ASP A 200 7.89 24.29 -13.93
CA ASP A 200 7.52 25.45 -14.75
C ASP A 200 8.47 26.65 -14.64
N GLY A 201 9.35 26.67 -13.64
CA GLY A 201 10.42 27.65 -13.46
C GLY A 201 9.97 28.93 -12.74
N ASP A 202 8.88 28.88 -11.97
CA ASP A 202 8.34 30.05 -11.27
C ASP A 202 9.03 30.35 -9.91
N GLY A 203 9.98 29.50 -9.52
CA GLY A 203 10.74 29.58 -8.28
C GLY A 203 10.10 28.82 -7.11
N ARG A 204 9.01 28.06 -7.33
CA ARG A 204 8.32 27.25 -6.33
C ARG A 204 8.24 25.79 -6.77
N ARG A 205 7.92 24.92 -5.80
CA ARG A 205 7.74 23.48 -6.02
C ARG A 205 6.33 23.09 -5.56
N ASP A 206 5.32 23.70 -6.17
CA ASP A 206 3.92 23.59 -5.76
C ASP A 206 3.28 22.29 -6.29
N LEU A 207 3.34 21.21 -5.50
CA LEU A 207 2.72 19.92 -5.84
C LEU A 207 1.17 19.90 -5.73
N TRP A 208 0.53 21.02 -5.40
CA TRP A 208 -0.91 21.15 -5.24
C TRP A 208 -1.56 21.86 -6.42
N HIS A 209 -0.97 22.98 -6.87
CA HIS A 209 -1.56 23.82 -7.91
C HIS A 209 -0.74 23.89 -9.20
N SER A 210 0.51 23.42 -9.19
CA SER A 210 1.31 23.27 -10.40
C SER A 210 1.36 21.81 -10.84
N LEU A 211 0.65 21.51 -11.92
CA LEU A 211 0.75 20.20 -12.57
C LEU A 211 2.15 19.96 -13.16
N PRO A 212 2.84 20.95 -13.77
CA PRO A 212 4.25 20.84 -14.12
C PRO A 212 5.13 20.36 -12.96
N ASP A 213 5.02 20.96 -11.77
CA ASP A 213 5.82 20.58 -10.61
C ASP A 213 5.47 19.18 -10.13
N ALA A 214 4.18 18.89 -10.01
CA ALA A 214 3.70 17.58 -9.58
C ALA A 214 4.23 16.45 -10.47
N LEU A 215 4.06 16.55 -11.80
CA LEU A 215 4.46 15.50 -12.72
C LEU A 215 5.99 15.41 -12.89
N SER A 216 6.69 16.55 -12.90
CA SER A 216 8.16 16.56 -12.95
C SER A 216 8.75 15.96 -11.68
N SER A 217 8.17 16.24 -10.51
CA SER A 217 8.59 15.67 -9.23
C SER A 217 8.34 14.17 -9.14
N ALA A 218 7.20 13.70 -9.64
CA ALA A 218 6.93 12.26 -9.75
C ALA A 218 7.95 11.56 -10.66
N ALA A 219 8.27 12.16 -11.81
CA ALA A 219 9.23 11.62 -12.75
C ALA A 219 10.66 11.64 -12.19
N ASN A 220 11.07 12.74 -11.53
CA ASN A 220 12.35 12.87 -10.84
C ASN A 220 12.51 11.81 -9.75
N PHE A 221 11.46 11.58 -8.95
CA PHE A 221 11.51 10.56 -7.91
C PHE A 221 11.68 9.14 -8.49
N LEU A 222 10.92 8.79 -9.53
CA LEU A 222 11.08 7.49 -10.20
C LEU A 222 12.45 7.33 -10.85
N ASN A 223 12.96 8.39 -11.49
CA ASN A 223 14.30 8.42 -12.07
C ASN A 223 15.37 8.20 -10.98
N ALA A 224 15.29 8.92 -9.87
CA ALA A 224 16.20 8.79 -8.73
C ALA A 224 16.13 7.41 -8.05
N LEU A 225 14.96 6.75 -8.07
CA LEU A 225 14.80 5.37 -7.63
C LEU A 225 15.39 4.33 -8.61
N GLY A 226 15.90 4.76 -9.77
CA GLY A 226 16.58 3.92 -10.74
C GLY A 226 15.71 3.44 -11.90
N TRP A 227 14.69 4.22 -12.30
CA TRP A 227 13.89 3.91 -13.48
C TRP A 227 14.77 3.70 -14.71
N ARG A 228 14.57 2.57 -15.41
CA ARG A 228 15.28 2.22 -16.64
C ARG A 228 14.46 2.60 -17.85
N THR A 229 14.87 3.66 -18.55
CA THR A 229 14.24 4.11 -19.78
C THR A 229 14.27 3.01 -20.85
N GLY A 230 13.16 2.85 -21.58
CA GLY A 230 13.00 1.80 -22.59
C GLY A 230 12.63 0.42 -22.05
N GLU A 231 12.75 0.18 -20.73
CA GLU A 231 12.26 -1.04 -20.10
C GLU A 231 10.81 -0.90 -19.61
N ARG A 232 10.04 -1.98 -19.71
CA ARG A 232 8.69 -2.04 -19.13
C ARG A 232 8.74 -2.49 -17.67
N TRP A 233 7.68 -2.19 -16.91
CA TRP A 233 7.53 -2.67 -15.54
C TRP A 233 7.48 -4.21 -15.44
N GLY A 234 6.77 -4.83 -16.38
CA GLY A 234 6.41 -6.24 -16.35
C GLY A 234 5.49 -6.59 -17.50
N ARG A 235 5.03 -7.84 -17.56
CA ARG A 235 4.06 -8.33 -18.54
C ARG A 235 3.24 -9.49 -17.99
N GLU A 236 2.00 -9.60 -18.44
CA GLU A 236 1.21 -10.80 -18.24
C GLU A 236 1.82 -11.97 -19.03
N VAL A 237 1.75 -13.16 -18.45
CA VAL A 237 2.22 -14.42 -19.04
C VAL A 237 1.22 -15.54 -18.79
N SER A 238 1.30 -16.59 -19.60
CA SER A 238 0.65 -17.87 -19.35
C SER A 238 1.67 -18.88 -18.83
N LEU A 239 1.25 -19.64 -17.82
CA LEU A 239 2.02 -20.72 -17.22
C LEU A 239 1.50 -22.07 -17.74
N PRO A 240 2.34 -23.10 -17.92
CA PRO A 240 1.89 -24.46 -18.22
C PRO A 240 1.11 -25.05 -17.04
N ASP A 241 0.28 -26.08 -17.29
CA ASP A 241 -0.61 -26.65 -16.27
C ASP A 241 0.13 -27.18 -15.03
N GLN A 242 1.30 -27.79 -15.21
CA GLN A 242 2.15 -28.32 -14.13
C GLN A 242 3.33 -27.41 -13.82
N PHE A 243 3.06 -26.13 -13.62
CA PHE A 243 4.09 -25.16 -13.28
C PHE A 243 4.52 -25.25 -11.81
N ASP A 244 5.83 -25.11 -11.55
CA ASP A 244 6.39 -25.04 -10.19
C ASP A 244 6.22 -23.63 -9.60
N TYR A 245 5.16 -23.46 -8.80
CA TYR A 245 4.86 -22.20 -8.12
C TYR A 245 5.84 -21.87 -6.99
N GLY A 246 6.75 -22.78 -6.60
CA GLY A 246 7.86 -22.46 -5.71
C GLY A 246 8.79 -21.37 -6.28
N LEU A 247 8.77 -21.17 -7.60
CA LEU A 247 9.50 -20.11 -8.30
C LEU A 247 8.81 -18.74 -8.26
N ALA A 248 7.59 -18.66 -7.71
CA ALA A 248 6.86 -17.40 -7.60
C ALA A 248 7.33 -16.56 -6.41
N GLY A 249 7.42 -15.25 -6.62
CA GLY A 249 7.84 -14.26 -5.66
C GLY A 249 8.99 -13.39 -6.19
N LEU A 250 9.33 -12.37 -5.41
CA LEU A 250 10.37 -11.39 -5.75
C LEU A 250 11.77 -11.78 -5.27
N GLY A 251 11.90 -12.90 -4.56
CA GLY A 251 13.15 -13.36 -3.96
C GLY A 251 14.19 -13.83 -4.99
N GLU A 252 13.73 -14.32 -6.14
CA GLU A 252 14.57 -14.77 -7.24
C GLU A 252 14.28 -13.98 -8.51
N SER A 253 15.31 -13.80 -9.34
CA SER A 253 15.21 -13.12 -10.63
C SER A 253 16.04 -13.88 -11.65
N TRP A 254 15.39 -14.31 -12.74
CA TRP A 254 15.98 -15.20 -13.73
C TRP A 254 15.86 -14.60 -15.14
N PRO A 255 16.83 -14.86 -16.06
CA PRO A 255 16.77 -14.34 -17.43
C PRO A 255 15.52 -14.85 -18.16
N LEU A 256 15.01 -14.10 -19.14
CA LEU A 256 13.83 -14.53 -19.92
C LEU A 256 14.01 -15.90 -20.60
N SER A 257 15.24 -16.33 -20.92
CA SER A 257 15.53 -17.69 -21.40
C SER A 257 15.11 -18.78 -20.40
N TYR A 258 15.38 -18.58 -19.11
CA TYR A 258 15.03 -19.52 -18.05
C TYR A 258 13.52 -19.78 -17.98
N TRP A 259 12.72 -18.72 -18.17
CA TRP A 259 11.26 -18.81 -18.20
C TRP A 259 10.75 -19.46 -19.48
N ARG A 260 11.38 -19.19 -20.64
CA ARG A 260 11.05 -19.85 -21.92
C ARG A 260 11.29 -21.36 -21.86
N GLU A 261 12.41 -21.80 -21.29
CA GLU A 261 12.74 -23.22 -21.10
C GLU A 261 11.69 -23.95 -20.23
N ARG A 262 10.97 -23.22 -19.38
CA ARG A 262 9.86 -23.71 -18.56
C ARG A 262 8.49 -23.53 -19.19
N ASN A 263 8.42 -23.28 -20.50
CA ASN A 263 7.19 -23.07 -21.25
C ASN A 263 6.32 -21.89 -20.75
N VAL A 264 6.90 -20.91 -20.06
CA VAL A 264 6.20 -19.64 -19.80
C VAL A 264 6.08 -18.89 -21.13
N ARG A 265 4.87 -18.44 -21.46
CA ARG A 265 4.53 -17.85 -22.75
C ARG A 265 3.80 -16.52 -22.59
N LEU A 266 3.70 -15.77 -23.68
CA LEU A 266 2.75 -14.67 -23.74
C LEU A 266 1.31 -15.22 -23.70
N PRO A 267 0.32 -14.44 -23.26
CA PRO A 267 -1.07 -14.92 -23.16
C PRO A 267 -1.67 -15.42 -24.48
N ASN A 268 -1.17 -14.94 -25.62
CA ASN A 268 -1.57 -15.38 -26.96
C ASN A 268 -0.84 -16.68 -27.41
N GLY A 269 -0.08 -17.33 -26.54
CA GLY A 269 0.67 -18.56 -26.81
C GLY A 269 2.04 -18.36 -27.47
N GLN A 270 2.39 -17.14 -27.88
CA GLN A 270 3.70 -16.85 -28.47
C GLN A 270 4.82 -17.01 -27.43
N PRO A 271 6.06 -17.37 -27.86
CA PRO A 271 7.21 -17.36 -26.97
C PRO A 271 7.45 -15.98 -26.37
N LEU A 272 8.09 -15.93 -25.19
CA LEU A 272 8.60 -14.67 -24.65
C LEU A 272 9.65 -14.08 -25.62
N PRO A 273 9.71 -12.75 -25.79
CA PRO A 273 10.70 -12.12 -26.65
C PRO A 273 12.12 -12.31 -26.12
N GLU A 274 13.08 -12.27 -27.02
CA GLU A 274 14.50 -12.27 -26.69
C GLU A 274 14.93 -10.87 -26.27
N ALA A 275 15.11 -10.70 -24.96
CA ALA A 275 15.62 -9.47 -24.38
C ALA A 275 16.55 -9.81 -23.22
N PRO A 276 17.64 -9.05 -23.01
CA PRO A 276 18.59 -9.25 -21.92
C PRO A 276 18.01 -8.74 -20.59
N MET A 277 16.87 -9.31 -20.18
CA MET A 277 16.13 -8.91 -19.00
C MET A 277 16.00 -10.11 -18.05
N ASN A 278 16.17 -9.82 -16.76
CA ASN A 278 15.82 -10.75 -15.70
C ASN A 278 14.42 -10.43 -15.17
N ALA A 279 13.69 -11.46 -14.77
CA ALA A 279 12.33 -11.35 -14.30
C ALA A 279 12.09 -12.20 -13.07
N SER A 280 11.24 -11.69 -12.19
CA SER A 280 10.59 -12.45 -11.12
C SER A 280 9.15 -12.79 -11.53
N LEU A 281 8.60 -13.90 -11.04
CA LEU A 281 7.23 -14.30 -11.34
C LEU A 281 6.29 -13.92 -10.20
N LEU A 282 5.15 -13.29 -10.49
CA LEU A 282 4.08 -13.04 -9.53
C LEU A 282 2.77 -13.70 -9.97
N VAL A 283 2.11 -14.37 -9.02
CA VAL A 283 0.79 -15.01 -9.18
C VAL A 283 -0.17 -14.47 -8.12
N PRO A 284 -0.59 -13.19 -8.22
CA PRO A 284 -1.26 -12.48 -7.13
C PRO A 284 -2.65 -13.03 -6.76
N SER A 285 -3.21 -13.92 -7.58
CA SER A 285 -4.49 -14.61 -7.38
C SER A 285 -4.38 -16.13 -7.56
N GLY A 286 -3.20 -16.70 -7.29
CA GLY A 286 -2.96 -18.14 -7.39
C GLY A 286 -2.92 -18.70 -8.82
N ALA A 287 -2.92 -20.02 -8.93
CA ALA A 287 -2.73 -20.78 -10.17
C ALA A 287 -3.81 -20.52 -11.23
N HIS A 288 -5.02 -20.19 -10.80
CA HIS A 288 -6.16 -19.91 -11.67
C HIS A 288 -6.28 -18.44 -12.06
N GLY A 289 -5.48 -17.56 -11.43
CA GLY A 289 -5.46 -16.13 -11.72
C GLY A 289 -4.49 -15.74 -12.86
N PRO A 290 -4.33 -14.43 -13.10
CA PRO A 290 -3.30 -13.90 -13.97
C PRO A 290 -1.91 -14.10 -13.36
N ALA A 291 -0.91 -14.34 -14.22
CA ALA A 291 0.49 -14.42 -13.84
C ALA A 291 1.29 -13.30 -14.53
N PHE A 292 2.31 -12.78 -13.86
CA PHE A 292 3.13 -11.69 -14.37
C PHE A 292 4.61 -11.98 -14.22
N LEU A 293 5.37 -11.79 -15.30
CA LEU A 293 6.81 -11.59 -15.17
C LEU A 293 7.05 -10.09 -14.93
N VAL A 294 7.69 -9.77 -13.81
CA VAL A 294 8.00 -8.40 -13.39
C VAL A 294 9.50 -8.13 -13.43
N TYR A 295 9.87 -6.90 -13.78
CA TYR A 295 11.24 -6.47 -14.08
C TYR A 295 11.75 -5.41 -13.10
N GLU A 296 12.89 -4.81 -13.40
CA GLU A 296 13.51 -3.80 -12.53
C GLU A 296 12.62 -2.57 -12.33
N ASN A 297 11.93 -2.10 -13.37
CA ASN A 297 10.98 -0.99 -13.23
C ASN A 297 9.78 -1.32 -12.32
N PHE A 298 9.42 -2.60 -12.12
CA PHE A 298 8.44 -2.96 -11.08
C PHE A 298 9.01 -2.74 -9.67
N ARG A 299 10.31 -3.00 -9.46
CA ARG A 299 10.99 -2.73 -8.20
C ARG A 299 11.08 -1.23 -7.92
N VAL A 300 11.30 -0.43 -8.96
CA VAL A 300 11.23 1.04 -8.89
C VAL A 300 9.83 1.51 -8.46
N ILE A 301 8.76 0.96 -9.07
CA ILE A 301 7.38 1.27 -8.65
C ILE A 301 7.14 0.90 -7.18
N MET A 302 7.66 -0.23 -6.71
CA MET A 302 7.58 -0.60 -5.29
C MET A 302 8.38 0.32 -4.36
N GLY A 303 9.34 1.09 -4.89
CA GLY A 303 10.03 2.15 -4.17
C GLY A 303 9.11 3.32 -3.81
N TRP A 304 8.07 3.56 -4.62
CA TRP A 304 7.01 4.53 -4.32
C TRP A 304 6.07 4.02 -3.23
N ASN A 305 5.58 2.79 -3.38
CA ASN A 305 4.73 2.12 -2.40
C ASN A 305 5.07 0.62 -2.34
N ARG A 306 5.49 0.14 -1.16
CA ARG A 306 5.95 -1.24 -0.92
C ARG A 306 4.79 -2.26 -0.90
N SER A 307 4.01 -2.32 -1.98
CA SER A 307 2.89 -3.23 -2.17
C SER A 307 2.91 -3.80 -3.58
N GLU A 308 3.00 -5.13 -3.70
CA GLU A 308 2.93 -5.83 -4.99
C GLU A 308 1.61 -5.55 -5.72
N ALA A 309 0.49 -5.53 -4.99
CA ALA A 309 -0.83 -5.24 -5.56
C ALA A 309 -0.91 -3.81 -6.12
N TYR A 310 -0.32 -2.85 -5.40
CA TYR A 310 -0.21 -1.47 -5.88
C TYR A 310 0.65 -1.41 -7.14
N ALA A 311 1.84 -2.00 -7.13
CA ALA A 311 2.76 -1.93 -8.26
C ALA A 311 2.20 -2.62 -9.51
N LEU A 312 1.50 -3.75 -9.34
CA LEU A 312 0.76 -4.42 -10.42
C LEU A 312 -0.36 -3.53 -10.96
N ALA A 313 -1.08 -2.82 -10.09
CA ALA A 313 -2.15 -1.91 -10.50
C ALA A 313 -1.61 -0.68 -11.25
N VAL A 314 -0.48 -0.09 -10.82
CA VAL A 314 0.21 0.99 -11.57
C VAL A 314 0.60 0.49 -12.95
N GLY A 315 1.33 -0.63 -13.03
CA GLY A 315 1.80 -1.18 -14.29
C GLY A 315 0.66 -1.51 -15.25
N ARG A 316 -0.40 -2.16 -14.76
CA ARG A 316 -1.57 -2.46 -15.59
C ARG A 316 -2.39 -1.25 -15.95
N LEU A 317 -2.55 -0.26 -15.07
CA LEU A 317 -3.23 0.97 -15.46
C LEU A 317 -2.44 1.70 -16.55
N ALA A 318 -1.11 1.77 -16.45
CA ALA A 318 -0.26 2.34 -17.48
C ALA A 318 -0.42 1.61 -18.83
N ASP A 319 -0.36 0.27 -18.83
CA ASP A 319 -0.61 -0.54 -20.03
C ASP A 319 -1.99 -0.23 -20.64
N ARG A 320 -3.05 -0.19 -19.81
CA ARG A 320 -4.43 0.07 -20.27
C ARG A 320 -4.58 1.49 -20.81
N ILE A 321 -3.97 2.50 -20.18
CA ILE A 321 -3.93 3.87 -20.70
C ILE A 321 -3.24 3.89 -22.07
N ASN A 322 -2.15 3.14 -22.23
CA ASN A 322 -1.40 3.01 -23.48
C ASN A 322 -2.07 2.12 -24.55
N GLY A 323 -3.30 1.65 -24.31
CA GLY A 323 -4.08 0.92 -25.31
C GLY A 323 -4.09 -0.60 -25.16
N ALA A 324 -3.44 -1.17 -24.14
CA ALA A 324 -3.50 -2.60 -23.90
C ALA A 324 -4.94 -3.06 -23.58
N GLY A 325 -5.24 -4.31 -23.95
CA GLY A 325 -6.49 -4.97 -23.61
C GLY A 325 -6.58 -5.38 -22.15
N GLU A 326 -7.65 -6.10 -21.83
CA GLU A 326 -7.90 -6.66 -20.50
C GLU A 326 -6.89 -7.76 -20.15
N LEU A 327 -6.90 -8.22 -18.90
CA LEU A 327 -6.13 -9.41 -18.53
C LEU A 327 -6.72 -10.64 -19.23
N SER A 328 -5.86 -11.54 -19.68
CA SER A 328 -6.29 -12.81 -20.29
C SER A 328 -7.01 -13.72 -19.30
N ARG A 329 -6.67 -13.61 -18.01
CA ARG A 329 -7.38 -14.23 -16.89
C ARG A 329 -7.80 -13.16 -15.88
N ALA A 330 -9.05 -13.22 -15.45
CA ALA A 330 -9.52 -12.34 -14.39
C ALA A 330 -8.82 -12.67 -13.06
N PRO A 331 -8.47 -11.66 -12.24
CA PRO A 331 -8.04 -11.90 -10.87
C PRO A 331 -9.09 -12.71 -10.09
N VAL A 332 -8.66 -13.82 -9.49
CA VAL A 332 -9.51 -14.66 -8.64
C VAL A 332 -9.64 -14.01 -7.25
N PRO A 333 -10.87 -13.78 -6.75
CA PRO A 333 -11.09 -13.31 -5.39
C PRO A 333 -10.64 -14.34 -4.35
N ALA A 334 -9.95 -13.88 -3.32
CA ALA A 334 -9.69 -14.70 -2.13
C ALA A 334 -10.82 -14.49 -1.10
N PRO A 335 -11.10 -15.48 -0.24
CA PRO A 335 -11.89 -15.28 0.97
C PRO A 335 -11.39 -14.08 1.78
N ARG A 336 -12.33 -13.27 2.27
CA ARG A 336 -12.01 -12.13 3.14
C ARG A 336 -11.73 -12.63 4.54
N LEU A 337 -10.46 -12.62 4.92
CA LEU A 337 -10.02 -13.07 6.24
C LEU A 337 -9.95 -11.89 7.20
N HIS A 338 -10.49 -12.07 8.40
CA HIS A 338 -10.19 -11.19 9.52
C HIS A 338 -8.71 -11.25 9.87
N ARG A 339 -8.17 -10.16 10.41
CA ARG A 339 -6.76 -10.11 10.83
C ARG A 339 -6.42 -11.24 11.81
N ASP A 340 -7.32 -11.55 12.74
CA ASP A 340 -7.10 -12.65 13.70
C ASP A 340 -7.14 -14.03 13.03
N GLN A 341 -7.92 -14.20 11.96
CA GLN A 341 -7.86 -15.43 11.16
C GLN A 341 -6.52 -15.54 10.42
N VAL A 342 -5.95 -14.43 9.93
CA VAL A 342 -4.62 -14.43 9.32
C VAL A 342 -3.53 -14.74 10.35
N LYS A 343 -3.65 -14.21 11.58
CA LYS A 343 -2.73 -14.56 12.66
C LYS A 343 -2.82 -16.04 13.03
N ALA A 344 -4.04 -16.58 13.13
CA ALA A 344 -4.24 -18.01 13.37
C ALA A 344 -3.65 -18.87 12.24
N LEU A 345 -3.79 -18.43 10.98
CA LEU A 345 -3.16 -19.05 9.82
C LEU A 345 -1.63 -19.04 9.95
N GLN A 346 -1.03 -17.88 10.26
CA GLN A 346 0.42 -17.74 10.43
C GLN A 346 0.95 -18.61 11.59
N ALA A 347 0.26 -18.59 12.73
CA ALA A 347 0.58 -19.40 13.89
C ALA A 347 0.53 -20.90 13.57
N ARG A 348 -0.49 -21.34 12.82
CA ARG A 348 -0.60 -22.73 12.40
C ARG A 348 0.52 -23.14 11.46
N LEU A 349 0.80 -22.33 10.43
CA LEU A 349 1.92 -22.57 9.52
C LEU A 349 3.27 -22.61 10.25
N ASN A 350 3.47 -21.75 11.25
CA ASN A 350 4.68 -21.73 12.07
C ASN A 350 4.81 -22.99 12.95
N ALA A 351 3.72 -23.40 13.60
CA ALA A 351 3.68 -24.61 14.42
C ALA A 351 4.00 -25.87 13.59
N ASP A 352 3.54 -25.91 12.34
CA ASP A 352 3.79 -27.00 11.40
C ASP A 352 5.18 -26.88 10.70
N GLY A 353 6.00 -25.88 11.08
CA GLY A 353 7.38 -25.74 10.63
C GLY A 353 7.58 -24.98 9.31
N PHE A 354 6.52 -24.40 8.73
CA PHE A 354 6.57 -23.73 7.43
C PHE A 354 7.16 -22.33 7.44
N LYS A 355 7.46 -21.74 8.60
CA LYS A 355 8.12 -20.42 8.76
C LYS A 355 7.38 -19.30 8.01
N ALA A 356 6.17 -18.97 8.46
CA ALA A 356 5.34 -17.88 7.92
C ALA A 356 5.81 -16.47 8.33
N GLY A 357 6.80 -16.37 9.24
CA GLY A 357 7.29 -15.11 9.80
C GLY A 357 6.49 -14.70 11.04
N SER A 358 6.48 -13.40 11.32
CA SER A 358 5.72 -12.85 12.44
C SER A 358 4.22 -13.04 12.27
N GLU A 359 3.52 -13.31 13.36
CA GLU A 359 2.05 -13.45 13.41
C GLU A 359 1.38 -12.06 13.46
N ASP A 360 1.68 -11.24 12.46
CA ASP A 360 1.22 -9.87 12.38
C ASP A 360 -0.20 -9.75 11.83
N GLY A 361 -0.76 -10.78 11.20
CA GLY A 361 -2.07 -10.78 10.55
C GLY A 361 -2.05 -10.17 9.14
N LEU A 362 -0.87 -10.08 8.50
CA LEU A 362 -0.69 -9.64 7.12
C LEU A 362 -0.33 -10.82 6.23
N LEU A 363 -1.08 -11.01 5.14
CA LEU A 363 -0.77 -12.00 4.10
C LEU A 363 0.37 -11.52 3.19
N GLY A 364 1.55 -11.27 3.78
CA GLY A 364 2.75 -10.83 3.08
C GLY A 364 3.44 -11.96 2.31
N PRO A 365 4.55 -11.65 1.59
CA PRO A 365 5.29 -12.64 0.80
C PRO A 365 5.76 -13.86 1.63
N GLY A 366 6.22 -13.64 2.87
CA GLY A 366 6.65 -14.72 3.76
C GLY A 366 5.51 -15.69 4.11
N THR A 367 4.34 -15.17 4.45
CA THR A 367 3.15 -15.97 4.74
C THR A 367 2.65 -16.72 3.50
N ARG A 368 2.63 -16.08 2.33
CA ARG A 368 2.27 -16.75 1.06
C ARG A 368 3.24 -17.87 0.71
N ALA A 369 4.55 -17.66 0.88
CA ALA A 369 5.55 -18.70 0.64
C ALA A 369 5.40 -19.89 1.60
N ALA A 370 5.10 -19.62 2.88
CA ALA A 370 4.81 -20.67 3.87
C ALA A 370 3.54 -21.45 3.53
N LEU A 371 2.49 -20.74 3.08
CA LEU A 371 1.26 -21.36 2.62
C LEU A 371 1.50 -22.24 1.38
N GLY A 372 2.34 -21.81 0.43
CA GLY A 372 2.73 -22.61 -0.73
C GLY A 372 3.40 -23.93 -0.35
N ARG A 373 4.32 -23.90 0.62
CA ARG A 373 4.94 -25.13 1.17
C ARG A 373 3.93 -26.04 1.86
N PHE A 374 2.99 -25.47 2.61
CA PHE A 374 1.90 -26.23 3.22
C PHE A 374 1.02 -26.90 2.16
N GLN A 375 0.58 -26.14 1.15
CA GLN A 375 -0.22 -26.66 0.03
C GLN A 375 0.49 -27.82 -0.66
N GLN A 376 1.80 -27.69 -0.91
CA GLN A 376 2.61 -28.77 -1.46
C GLN A 376 2.56 -30.04 -0.60
N GLN A 377 2.66 -29.92 0.73
CA GLN A 377 2.55 -31.06 1.64
C GLN A 377 1.17 -31.71 1.60
N GLN A 378 0.11 -30.91 1.40
CA GLN A 378 -1.28 -31.38 1.33
C GLN A 378 -1.69 -31.88 -0.07
N GLY A 379 -0.80 -31.84 -1.07
CA GLY A 379 -1.14 -32.19 -2.45
C GLY A 379 -2.06 -31.18 -3.15
N LEU A 380 -2.13 -29.95 -2.63
CA LEU A 380 -2.82 -28.82 -3.24
C LEU A 380 -1.88 -28.06 -4.20
N PRO A 381 -2.41 -27.24 -5.13
CA PRO A 381 -1.58 -26.32 -5.90
C PRO A 381 -0.74 -25.41 -4.99
N ALA A 382 0.59 -25.50 -5.09
CA ALA A 382 1.54 -24.82 -4.18
C ALA A 382 1.74 -23.33 -4.52
N ASP A 383 0.66 -22.59 -4.75
CA ASP A 383 0.66 -21.23 -5.29
C ASP A 383 0.69 -20.10 -4.24
N GLY A 384 0.62 -20.47 -2.96
CA GLY A 384 0.61 -19.54 -1.83
C GLY A 384 -0.65 -18.68 -1.75
N PHE A 385 -1.70 -19.02 -2.50
CA PHE A 385 -2.96 -18.31 -2.50
C PHE A 385 -3.90 -18.89 -1.42
N PRO A 386 -4.50 -18.06 -0.55
CA PRO A 386 -5.36 -18.53 0.53
C PRO A 386 -6.76 -18.87 0.01
N ASP A 387 -6.85 -19.86 -0.88
CA ASP A 387 -8.14 -20.39 -1.33
C ASP A 387 -8.88 -21.14 -0.23
N GLU A 388 -10.16 -21.43 -0.48
CA GLU A 388 -11.02 -22.08 0.49
C GLU A 388 -10.52 -23.47 0.89
N ALA A 389 -9.98 -24.24 -0.05
CA ALA A 389 -9.43 -25.57 0.21
C ALA A 389 -8.23 -25.50 1.18
N SER A 390 -7.30 -24.59 0.95
CA SER A 390 -6.12 -24.38 1.81
C SER A 390 -6.54 -23.90 3.19
N LEU A 391 -7.52 -22.99 3.28
CA LEU A 391 -8.00 -22.46 4.54
C LEU A 391 -8.78 -23.49 5.36
N LYS A 392 -9.55 -24.37 4.72
CA LYS A 392 -10.21 -25.52 5.36
C LYS A 392 -9.18 -26.55 5.85
N ALA A 393 -8.17 -26.86 5.02
CA ALA A 393 -7.09 -27.78 5.40
C ALA A 393 -6.29 -27.27 6.62
N LEU A 394 -6.14 -25.95 6.76
CA LEU A 394 -5.52 -25.31 7.94
C LEU A 394 -6.47 -25.15 9.14
N GLY A 395 -7.76 -25.47 8.99
CA GLY A 395 -8.78 -25.28 10.02
C GLY A 395 -9.15 -23.81 10.29
N ILE A 396 -8.85 -22.90 9.36
CA ILE A 396 -9.12 -21.45 9.49
C ILE A 396 -10.57 -21.13 9.10
N LEU A 397 -11.05 -21.77 8.04
CA LEU A 397 -12.46 -21.79 7.70
C LEU A 397 -13.06 -23.11 8.19
N LYS A 398 -14.26 -23.04 8.76
CA LYS A 398 -15.02 -24.23 9.13
C LYS A 398 -15.54 -24.90 7.87
N GLU A 399 -15.63 -26.23 7.89
CA GLU A 399 -16.49 -26.93 6.94
C GLU A 399 -17.91 -26.40 7.13
N GLU A 400 -18.57 -26.00 6.04
CA GLU A 400 -20.01 -25.81 6.09
C GLU A 400 -20.60 -27.17 6.48
N ALA A 401 -21.31 -27.22 7.60
CA ALA A 401 -22.04 -28.42 7.97
C ALA A 401 -22.95 -28.77 6.78
N GLU A 402 -22.79 -29.96 6.21
CA GLU A 402 -23.66 -30.45 5.15
C GLU A 402 -25.10 -30.15 5.56
N ALA A 403 -25.78 -29.28 4.79
CA ALA A 403 -27.19 -29.06 4.97
C ALA A 403 -27.84 -30.45 4.83
N LYS A 404 -28.41 -30.95 5.93
CA LYS A 404 -29.11 -32.24 5.91
C LYS A 404 -30.09 -32.22 4.73
N PRO A 405 -30.06 -33.21 3.83
CA PRO A 405 -31.01 -33.25 2.73
C PRO A 405 -32.42 -33.39 3.32
N GLY A 406 -33.21 -32.31 3.31
CA GLY A 406 -34.61 -32.36 3.77
C GLY A 406 -35.27 -31.07 4.23
N GLU A 407 -34.57 -29.97 4.49
CA GLU A 407 -35.23 -28.74 4.95
C GLU A 407 -35.32 -27.68 3.85
N SER A 408 -36.45 -27.69 3.13
CA SER A 408 -36.82 -26.64 2.17
C SER A 408 -36.93 -25.28 2.87
N PRO A 409 -36.34 -24.20 2.32
CA PRO A 409 -36.54 -22.86 2.85
C PRO A 409 -38.01 -22.45 2.69
N ARG A 410 -38.68 -22.07 3.79
CA ARG A 410 -40.00 -21.43 3.71
C ARG A 410 -39.87 -20.10 2.97
N PRO A 411 -40.77 -19.77 2.02
CA PRO A 411 -40.70 -18.50 1.32
C PRO A 411 -40.96 -17.34 2.28
N GLN A 412 -40.02 -16.39 2.34
CA GLN A 412 -40.21 -15.11 3.00
C GLN A 412 -41.25 -14.29 2.21
N GLN A 413 -42.32 -13.90 2.89
CA GLN A 413 -43.32 -12.97 2.36
C GLN A 413 -42.71 -11.56 2.28
N ALA A 414 -42.90 -10.90 1.14
CA ALA A 414 -42.48 -9.52 0.93
C ALA A 414 -43.34 -8.54 1.76
N PRO A 415 -42.75 -7.51 2.40
CA PRO A 415 -43.52 -6.44 3.01
C PRO A 415 -44.10 -5.50 1.94
N ARG A 416 -45.33 -5.04 2.19
CA ARG A 416 -46.05 -4.02 1.40
C ARG A 416 -45.49 -2.62 1.64
#